data_AF-A0A5J4Q8J7-F1
#
_entry.id   AF-A0A5J4Q8J7-F1
#
_cell.length_a   1.000
_cell.length_b   1.000
_cell.length_c   1.000
_cell.angle_alpha   90.00
_cell.angle_beta   90.00
_cell.angle_gamma   90.00
#
_symmetry.space_group_name_H-M   'P 1'
#
loop_
_entity.id
_entity.type
_entity.pdbx_description
1 polymer ?
#
loop_
_entity_poly.entity_id
_entity_poly.type
_entity_poly.pdbx_seq_one_letter_code
_entity_poly.pdbx_strand_id
1 'polypeptide(L)'
;MNNYKGVGADMATQIKKHIEYNSMGDRTGWQVQLMSLGQGNISSNLEYRFFTDLLAGNLARLLFSLEIDQHNCTNLKSEMEVTKTKVATGRDTSGLIIKEKTGDKLPTHRLPRESTNLTDALKYLILRKEWIKMWKNGRRSLTAGMDPK
;
A
#
# COMPACT_ATOMS: atom_id res chain seq x y z
N MET A 1 14.22 -14.39 -0.84
CA MET A 1 13.48 -15.67 -0.88
C MET A 1 12.94 -15.93 0.52
N ASN A 2 11.62 -15.99 0.71
CA ASN A 2 11.03 -16.27 2.02
C ASN A 2 10.49 -17.72 2.00
N ASN A 3 11.26 -18.65 2.59
CA ASN A 3 10.95 -20.09 2.64
C ASN A 3 9.66 -20.41 3.43
N TYR A 4 9.05 -19.43 4.10
CA TYR A 4 7.90 -19.65 4.99
C TYR A 4 6.54 -19.51 4.29
N LYS A 5 6.50 -19.02 3.03
CA LYS A 5 5.24 -18.84 2.29
C LYS A 5 4.53 -20.17 1.98
N GLY A 6 5.27 -21.27 1.83
CA GLY A 6 4.71 -22.61 1.53
C GLY A 6 4.01 -23.30 2.71
N VAL A 7 4.24 -22.83 3.94
CA VAL A 7 3.75 -23.47 5.18
C VAL A 7 2.52 -22.74 5.76
N GLY A 8 2.08 -21.65 5.12
CA GLY A 8 1.03 -20.77 5.68
C GLY A 8 1.44 -20.08 6.98
N ALA A 9 2.73 -20.13 7.33
CA ALA A 9 3.27 -19.60 8.57
C ALA A 9 3.49 -18.09 8.46
N ASP A 10 2.58 -17.31 9.07
CA ASP A 10 2.79 -15.88 9.27
C ASP A 10 3.85 -15.66 10.37
N MET A 11 5.12 -15.61 9.96
CA MET A 11 6.26 -15.41 10.85
C MET A 11 6.14 -14.13 11.68
N ALA A 12 5.54 -13.08 11.13
CA ALA A 12 5.37 -11.82 11.86
C ALA A 12 4.40 -12.03 13.02
N THR A 13 3.25 -12.67 12.77
CA THR A 13 2.31 -13.05 13.83
C THR A 13 2.90 -14.05 14.81
N GLN A 14 3.73 -14.99 14.36
CA GLN A 14 4.42 -15.91 15.26
C GLN A 14 5.37 -15.16 16.19
N ILE A 15 6.22 -14.27 15.68
CA ILE A 15 7.13 -13.45 16.50
C ILE A 15 6.33 -12.63 17.50
N LYS A 16 5.26 -11.96 17.06
CA LYS A 16 4.35 -11.22 17.95
C LYS A 16 3.81 -12.11 19.06
N LYS A 17 3.30 -13.31 18.75
CA LYS A 17 2.79 -14.25 19.75
C LYS A 17 3.85 -14.68 20.76
N HIS A 18 5.06 -15.01 20.32
CA HIS A 18 6.14 -15.44 21.21
C HIS A 18 6.68 -14.33 22.12
N ILE A 19 6.46 -13.06 21.76
CA ILE A 19 6.78 -11.94 22.63
C ILE A 19 5.64 -11.66 23.62
N GLU A 20 4.39 -11.71 23.15
CA GLU A 20 3.21 -11.39 23.98
C GLU A 20 2.84 -12.52 24.96
N TYR A 21 3.20 -13.76 24.65
CA TYR A 21 2.86 -14.95 25.43
C TYR A 21 4.10 -15.82 25.67
N ASN A 22 4.25 -16.33 26.89
CA ASN A 22 5.31 -17.24 27.26
C ASN A 22 5.01 -18.69 26.79
N SER A 23 5.93 -19.62 27.03
CA SER A 23 5.78 -21.04 26.66
C SER A 23 4.62 -21.76 27.37
N MET A 24 4.08 -21.19 28.46
CA MET A 24 2.95 -21.73 29.22
C MET A 24 1.61 -21.13 28.77
N GLY A 25 1.63 -20.17 27.83
CA GLY A 25 0.44 -19.49 27.32
C GLY A 25 0.03 -18.25 28.12
N ASP A 26 0.77 -17.88 29.16
CA ASP A 26 0.50 -16.67 29.95
C ASP A 26 1.05 -15.42 29.28
N ARG A 27 0.37 -14.28 29.50
CA ARG A 27 0.83 -12.99 28.99
C ARG A 27 2.12 -12.56 29.67
N THR A 28 3.08 -12.12 28.86
CA THR A 28 4.37 -11.59 29.35
C THR A 28 4.29 -10.15 29.85
N GLY A 29 3.17 -9.47 29.62
CA GLY A 29 2.99 -8.04 29.87
C GLY A 29 3.41 -7.14 28.70
N TRP A 30 4.01 -7.70 27.64
CA TRP A 30 4.35 -6.96 26.43
C TRP A 30 3.16 -6.89 25.46
N GLN A 31 2.99 -5.74 24.81
CA GLN A 31 2.07 -5.56 23.69
C GLN A 31 2.88 -5.24 22.43
N VAL A 32 2.77 -6.08 21.41
CA VAL A 32 3.52 -5.93 20.16
C VAL A 32 2.63 -5.35 19.08
N GLN A 33 3.03 -4.21 18.51
CA GLN A 33 2.38 -3.65 17.33
C GLN A 33 3.26 -3.86 16.09
N LEU A 34 2.81 -4.72 15.18
CA LEU A 34 3.50 -4.97 13.92
C LEU A 34 3.08 -3.91 12.90
N MET A 35 3.92 -2.90 12.69
CA MET A 35 3.72 -1.90 11.64
C MET A 35 5.02 -1.22 11.25
N SER A 36 5.07 -0.62 10.06
CA SER A 36 6.15 0.31 9.71
C SER A 36 6.08 1.55 10.62
N LEU A 37 7.14 1.81 11.37
CA LEU A 37 7.25 2.97 12.26
C LEU A 37 7.04 4.27 11.47
N GLY A 38 6.24 5.18 12.02
CA GLY A 38 5.92 6.46 11.38
C GLY A 38 4.86 6.39 10.26
N GLN A 39 4.46 5.20 9.79
CA GLN A 39 3.51 5.05 8.69
C GLN A 39 2.07 4.89 9.20
N GLY A 40 1.11 5.61 8.61
CA GLY A 40 -0.32 5.45 8.94
C GLY A 40 -0.95 4.27 8.22
N ASN A 41 -2.16 3.86 8.61
CA ASN A 41 -2.93 2.89 7.84
C ASN A 41 -3.35 3.52 6.49
N ILE A 42 -2.99 2.87 5.38
CA ILE A 42 -3.33 3.29 4.02
C ILE A 42 -4.40 2.34 3.49
N SER A 43 -5.63 2.84 3.37
CA SER A 43 -6.69 2.07 2.71
C SER A 43 -6.51 2.06 1.19
N SER A 44 -7.00 1.02 0.53
CA SER A 44 -6.89 0.88 -0.93
C SER A 44 -7.53 2.04 -1.69
N ASN A 45 -8.68 2.55 -1.22
CA ASN A 45 -9.32 3.72 -1.83
C ASN A 45 -8.51 5.01 -1.64
N LEU A 46 -7.82 5.16 -0.51
CA LEU A 46 -6.94 6.30 -0.27
C LEU A 46 -5.74 6.25 -1.23
N GLU A 47 -5.11 5.08 -1.34
CA GLU A 47 -4.02 4.84 -2.29
C GLU A 47 -4.47 5.15 -3.72
N TYR A 48 -5.56 4.54 -4.17
CA TYR A 48 -6.09 4.72 -5.51
C TYR A 48 -6.32 6.19 -5.83
N ARG A 49 -7.13 6.90 -5.02
CA ARG A 49 -7.45 8.31 -5.25
C ARG A 49 -6.24 9.23 -5.23
N PHE A 50 -5.31 9.01 -4.29
CA PHE A 50 -4.11 9.83 -4.18
C PHE A 50 -3.22 9.67 -5.42
N PHE A 51 -2.95 8.42 -5.84
CA PHE A 51 -2.11 8.17 -7.00
C PHE A 51 -2.79 8.57 -8.32
N THR A 52 -4.11 8.46 -8.44
CA THR A 52 -4.84 9.01 -9.59
C THR A 52 -4.62 10.53 -9.71
N ASP A 53 -4.75 11.27 -8.60
CA ASP A 53 -4.51 12.72 -8.62
C ASP A 53 -3.03 13.05 -8.88
N LEU A 54 -2.10 12.32 -8.26
CA LEU A 54 -0.66 12.55 -8.39
C LEU A 54 -0.19 12.31 -9.83
N LEU A 55 -0.52 11.15 -10.41
CA LEU A 55 -0.07 10.73 -11.74
C LEU A 55 -0.76 11.49 -12.87
N ALA A 56 -1.95 12.06 -12.63
CA ALA A 56 -2.59 12.98 -13.55
C ALA A 56 -1.96 14.40 -13.54
N GLY A 57 -1.00 14.66 -12.64
CA GLY A 57 -0.35 15.97 -12.49
C GLY A 57 -1.17 16.98 -11.68
N ASN A 58 -2.35 16.59 -11.15
CA ASN A 58 -3.23 17.50 -10.40
C ASN A 58 -2.59 18.02 -9.11
N LEU A 59 -1.57 17.32 -8.60
CA LEU A 59 -0.88 17.68 -7.36
C LEU A 59 0.45 18.42 -7.59
N ALA A 60 0.85 18.72 -8.84
CA ALA A 60 2.16 19.31 -9.12
C ALA A 60 2.40 20.65 -8.39
N ARG A 61 1.35 21.47 -8.20
CA ARG A 61 1.42 22.73 -7.46
C ARG A 61 1.37 22.58 -5.93
N LEU A 62 0.81 21.48 -5.44
CA LEU A 62 0.60 21.23 -4.00
C LEU A 62 1.68 20.34 -3.39
N LEU A 63 2.22 19.42 -4.18
CA LEU A 63 3.20 18.42 -3.80
C LEU A 63 4.37 18.47 -4.80
N PHE A 64 4.42 17.51 -5.70
CA PHE A 64 5.47 17.29 -6.69
C PHE A 64 4.88 16.53 -7.87
N SER A 65 5.58 16.58 -9.01
CA SER A 65 5.34 15.66 -10.12
C SER A 65 6.15 14.38 -9.90
N LEU A 66 5.52 13.22 -10.12
CA LEU A 66 6.18 11.93 -10.02
C LEU A 66 6.53 11.44 -11.43
N GLU A 67 7.81 11.47 -11.77
CA GLU A 67 8.35 10.90 -13.00
C GLU A 67 9.05 9.57 -12.67
N ILE A 68 8.90 8.56 -13.55
CA ILE A 68 9.52 7.24 -13.37
C ILE A 68 10.48 7.02 -14.53
N ASP A 69 11.76 6.80 -14.20
CA ASP A 69 12.77 6.43 -15.19
C ASP A 69 12.47 5.03 -15.74
N GLN A 70 11.93 4.96 -16.95
CA GLN A 70 11.56 3.70 -17.58
C GLN A 70 12.77 2.78 -17.86
N HIS A 71 13.97 3.32 -17.99
CA HIS A 71 15.17 2.55 -18.34
C HIS A 71 15.82 1.95 -17.10
N ASN A 72 15.87 2.71 -16.00
CA ASN A 72 16.45 2.23 -14.75
C ASN A 72 15.43 1.54 -13.83
N CYS A 73 14.13 1.85 -13.95
CA CYS A 73 13.06 1.28 -13.14
C CYS A 73 12.15 0.32 -13.93
N THR A 74 12.72 -0.47 -14.84
CA THR A 74 11.99 -1.41 -15.72
C THR A 74 11.04 -2.35 -14.97
N ASN A 75 11.45 -2.84 -13.80
CA ASN A 75 10.65 -3.71 -12.96
C ASN A 75 9.41 -3.00 -12.39
N LEU A 76 9.57 -1.78 -11.86
CA LEU A 76 8.45 -0.97 -11.36
C LEU A 76 7.48 -0.63 -12.50
N LYS A 77 8.02 -0.23 -13.66
CA LYS A 77 7.22 0.03 -14.87
C LYS A 77 6.40 -1.20 -15.25
N SER A 78 7.04 -2.37 -15.34
CA SER A 78 6.39 -3.64 -15.64
C SER A 78 5.26 -3.95 -14.64
N GLU A 79 5.51 -3.84 -13.33
CA GLU A 79 4.45 -4.05 -12.34
C GLU A 79 3.29 -3.06 -12.51
N MET A 80 3.56 -1.79 -12.82
CA MET A 80 2.52 -0.77 -13.05
C MET A 80 1.70 -1.01 -14.32
N GLU A 81 2.31 -1.55 -15.37
CA GLU A 81 1.63 -1.86 -16.64
C GLU A 81 0.83 -3.17 -16.57
N VAL A 82 1.32 -4.17 -15.85
CA VAL A 82 0.73 -5.52 -15.79
C VAL A 82 -0.31 -5.67 -14.68
N THR A 83 -0.17 -4.92 -13.57
CA THR A 83 -1.08 -5.05 -12.43
C THR A 83 -2.47 -4.53 -12.75
N LYS A 84 -3.44 -5.43 -12.83
CA LYS A 84 -4.86 -5.08 -13.00
C LYS A 84 -5.47 -4.60 -11.70
N THR A 85 -6.57 -3.86 -11.81
CA THR A 85 -7.45 -3.53 -10.69
C THR A 85 -8.70 -4.41 -10.71
N LYS A 86 -9.22 -4.75 -9.54
CA LYS A 86 -10.52 -5.41 -9.38
C LYS A 86 -11.38 -4.70 -8.34
N VAL A 87 -12.69 -4.86 -8.46
CA VAL A 87 -13.62 -4.42 -7.42
C VAL A 87 -13.69 -5.52 -6.36
N ALA A 88 -13.43 -5.17 -5.11
CA ALA A 88 -13.53 -6.11 -4.00
C ALA A 88 -15.00 -6.44 -3.71
N THR A 89 -15.28 -7.71 -3.44
CA THR A 89 -16.64 -8.25 -3.18
C THR A 89 -16.82 -8.79 -1.75
N GLY A 90 -15.85 -8.53 -0.86
CA GLY A 90 -15.90 -8.95 0.55
C GLY A 90 -16.90 -8.16 1.40
N ARG A 91 -17.33 -8.74 2.53
CA ARG A 91 -18.37 -8.19 3.43
C ARG A 91 -18.10 -6.74 3.86
N ASP A 92 -16.85 -6.41 4.16
CA ASP A 92 -16.42 -5.08 4.64
C ASP A 92 -15.65 -4.27 3.60
N THR A 93 -15.39 -4.86 2.42
CA THR A 93 -14.57 -4.25 1.35
C THR A 93 -15.36 -4.10 0.04
N SER A 94 -16.66 -4.37 0.06
CA SER A 94 -17.51 -4.35 -1.12
C SER A 94 -17.45 -2.99 -1.80
N GLY A 95 -17.18 -2.97 -3.11
CA GLY A 95 -17.12 -1.74 -3.91
C GLY A 95 -15.77 -1.00 -3.86
N LEU A 96 -14.77 -1.48 -3.10
CA LEU A 96 -13.42 -0.89 -3.11
C LEU A 96 -12.66 -1.31 -4.37
N ILE A 97 -11.98 -0.36 -5.01
CA ILE A 97 -11.02 -0.66 -6.09
C ILE A 97 -9.71 -1.10 -5.44
N ILE A 98 -9.30 -2.33 -5.72
CA ILE A 98 -8.07 -2.93 -5.17
C ILE A 98 -7.20 -3.49 -6.30
N LYS A 99 -5.88 -3.57 -6.06
CA LYS A 99 -4.98 -4.28 -6.98
C LYS A 99 -5.30 -5.77 -7.01
N GLU A 100 -5.28 -6.35 -8.20
CA GLU A 100 -5.38 -7.79 -8.38
C GLU A 100 -4.00 -8.44 -8.17
N LYS A 101 -3.76 -8.94 -6.96
CA LYS A 101 -2.47 -9.52 -6.54
C LYS A 101 -2.33 -11.00 -6.93
N THR A 102 -2.50 -11.33 -8.21
CA THR A 102 -2.33 -12.70 -8.72
C THR A 102 -0.85 -13.06 -8.94
N GLY A 103 -0.02 -12.05 -9.23
CA GLY A 103 1.42 -12.22 -9.48
C GLY A 103 2.27 -12.63 -8.28
N ASP A 104 1.79 -12.41 -7.04
CA ASP A 104 2.53 -12.73 -5.82
C ASP A 104 2.67 -14.25 -5.55
N LYS A 105 2.02 -15.07 -6.38
CA LYS A 105 2.08 -16.54 -6.41
C LYS A 105 3.01 -17.08 -7.50
N LEU A 106 3.63 -16.21 -8.30
CA LEU A 106 4.53 -16.60 -9.38
C LEU A 106 5.89 -17.10 -8.85
N PRO A 107 6.64 -17.88 -9.65
CA PRO A 107 8.02 -18.26 -9.33
C PRO A 107 8.92 -17.05 -9.01
N THR A 108 9.90 -17.25 -8.12
CA THR A 108 10.73 -16.17 -7.56
C THR A 108 11.40 -15.28 -8.61
N HIS A 109 11.83 -15.84 -9.74
CA HIS A 109 12.48 -15.08 -10.82
C HIS A 109 11.53 -14.14 -11.57
N ARG A 110 10.21 -14.37 -11.51
CA ARG A 110 9.19 -13.52 -12.16
C ARG A 110 8.68 -12.42 -11.25
N LEU A 111 8.78 -12.60 -9.93
CA LEU A 111 8.25 -11.66 -8.93
C LEU A 111 8.71 -10.21 -9.17
N PRO A 112 9.98 -9.90 -9.47
CA PRO A 112 10.39 -8.51 -9.66
C PRO A 112 9.63 -7.76 -10.76
N ARG A 113 9.08 -8.47 -11.76
CA ARG A 113 8.40 -7.85 -12.92
C ARG A 113 6.89 -7.90 -12.85
N GLU A 114 6.35 -8.91 -12.17
CA GLU A 114 4.94 -9.28 -12.30
C GLU A 114 4.20 -9.32 -10.95
N SER A 115 4.90 -9.06 -9.85
CA SER A 115 4.29 -8.95 -8.53
C SER A 115 3.69 -7.57 -8.29
N THR A 116 3.27 -7.30 -7.05
CA THR A 116 2.91 -5.94 -6.62
C THR A 116 3.90 -5.33 -5.64
N ASN A 117 5.07 -5.93 -5.45
CA ASN A 117 6.02 -5.56 -4.40
C ASN A 117 6.63 -4.17 -4.60
N LEU A 118 7.05 -3.82 -5.82
CA LEU A 118 7.63 -2.51 -6.11
C LEU A 118 6.57 -1.42 -6.12
N THR A 119 5.36 -1.71 -6.61
CA THR A 119 4.25 -0.74 -6.50
C THR A 119 3.81 -0.53 -5.05
N ASP A 120 3.88 -1.56 -4.21
CA ASP A 120 3.67 -1.44 -2.75
C ASP A 120 4.82 -0.67 -2.08
N ALA A 121 6.06 -0.86 -2.51
CA ALA A 121 7.20 -0.08 -2.03
C ALA A 121 7.06 1.42 -2.42
N LEU A 122 6.67 1.71 -3.66
CA LEU A 122 6.36 3.06 -4.14
C LEU A 122 5.24 3.68 -3.31
N LYS A 123 4.16 2.93 -3.06
CA LYS A 123 3.07 3.35 -2.17
C LYS A 123 3.61 3.80 -0.82
N TYR A 124 4.47 3.01 -0.17
CA TYR A 124 5.03 3.41 1.12
C TYR A 124 5.96 4.61 0.99
N LEU A 125 6.78 4.70 -0.07
CA LEU A 125 7.67 5.85 -0.30
C LEU A 125 6.88 7.16 -0.42
N ILE A 126 5.76 7.12 -1.13
CA ILE A 126 4.98 8.30 -1.51
C ILE A 126 3.88 8.65 -0.51
N LEU A 127 3.20 7.68 0.10
CA LEU A 127 2.06 7.97 0.98
C LEU A 127 2.50 8.34 2.40
N ARG A 128 3.32 9.39 2.52
CA ARG A 128 3.71 9.99 3.80
C ARG A 128 2.54 10.72 4.46
N LYS A 129 2.48 10.72 5.79
CA LYS A 129 1.37 11.30 6.56
C LYS A 129 1.18 12.78 6.24
N GLU A 130 2.27 13.49 6.07
CA GLU A 130 2.37 14.91 5.76
C GLU A 130 1.73 15.21 4.40
N TRP A 131 2.10 14.45 3.36
CA TRP A 131 1.58 14.65 2.00
C TRP A 131 0.10 14.26 1.89
N ILE A 132 -0.31 13.18 2.57
CA ILE A 132 -1.72 12.81 2.66
C ILE A 132 -2.53 13.93 3.34
N LYS A 133 -2.00 14.55 4.40
CA LYS A 133 -2.66 15.66 5.11
C LYS A 133 -2.84 16.86 4.18
N MET A 134 -1.79 17.25 3.46
CA MET A 134 -1.87 18.37 2.51
C MET A 134 -2.86 18.10 1.38
N TRP A 135 -2.83 16.91 0.78
CA TRP A 135 -3.77 16.50 -0.25
C TRP A 135 -5.23 16.54 0.23
N LYS A 136 -5.52 15.99 1.42
CA LYS A 136 -6.88 16.02 2.00
C LYS A 136 -7.36 17.45 2.26
N ASN A 137 -6.48 18.33 2.73
CA ASN A 137 -6.83 19.73 2.99
C ASN A 137 -7.08 20.48 1.68
N GLY A 138 -6.25 20.31 0.67
CA GLY A 138 -6.45 20.92 -0.66
C GLY A 138 -7.78 20.50 -1.29
N ARG A 139 -8.16 19.23 -1.18
CA ARG A 139 -9.47 18.75 -1.67
C ARG A 139 -10.66 19.38 -0.93
N ARG A 140 -10.54 19.63 0.38
CA ARG A 140 -11.60 20.31 1.16
C ARG A 140 -11.78 21.76 0.76
N SER A 141 -10.68 22.47 0.50
CA SER A 141 -10.74 23.86 0.01
C SER A 141 -11.41 23.98 -1.36
N LEU A 142 -11.19 23.01 -2.25
CA LEU A 142 -11.87 22.97 -3.56
C LEU A 142 -13.38 22.76 -3.43
N THR A 143 -13.82 21.88 -2.51
CA THR A 143 -15.26 21.63 -2.29
C THR A 143 -15.96 22.77 -1.55
N ALA A 144 -15.25 23.50 -0.68
CA ALA A 144 -15.82 24.63 0.05
C ALA A 144 -15.98 25.90 -0.80
N GLY A 145 -15.32 25.98 -1.96
CA GLY A 145 -15.47 27.08 -2.92
C GLY A 145 -16.60 26.87 -3.95
N MET A 146 -17.26 25.72 -3.93
CA MET A 146 -18.45 25.43 -4.75
C MET A 146 -19.69 25.58 -3.87
N ASP A 147 -20.06 26.81 -3.53
CA ASP A 147 -21.39 27.08 -2.98
C ASP A 147 -22.44 26.74 -4.06
N PRO A 148 -23.48 25.95 -3.74
CA PRO A 148 -24.58 25.72 -4.67
C PRO A 148 -25.35 27.04 -4.83
N LYS A 149 -25.30 27.61 -6.04
CA LYS A 149 -26.30 28.59 -6.49
C LYS A 149 -27.53 27.87 -7.02
#